data_AF-A0A966XWS1-F1
#
_entry.id   AF-A0A966XWS1-F1
#
_cell.length_a   1.000
_cell.length_b   1.000
_cell.length_c   1.000
_cell.angle_alpha   90.00
_cell.angle_beta   90.00
_cell.angle_gamma   90.00
#
_symmetry.space_group_name_H-M   'P 1'
#
loop_
_entity.id
_entity.type
_entity.pdbx_description
1 polymer ?
#
loop_
_entity_poly.entity_id
_entity_poly.type
_entity_poly.pdbx_seq_one_letter_code
_entity_poly.pdbx_strand_id
1 'polypeptide(L)'
;MVKLVLFDIDGTLVRTGHAGTQAFAKTFATEFNAKNGLDKMRFAGRTDFSLVREGFQHNDIPATPENFERFFERYTFWLDHILARSQTEICRGVWEMLRALQSLPR
;
A
#
# COMPACT_ATOMS: atom_id res chain seq x y z
N MET A 1 -10.77 -13.37 -27.68
CA MET A 1 -11.26 -12.04 -27.31
C MET A 1 -10.97 -11.83 -25.83
N VAL A 2 -10.16 -10.83 -25.48
CA VAL A 2 -9.87 -10.49 -24.07
C VAL A 2 -11.10 -9.81 -23.51
N LYS A 3 -11.70 -10.36 -22.45
CA LYS A 3 -12.94 -9.84 -21.84
C LYS A 3 -12.72 -9.13 -20.51
N LEU A 4 -11.61 -9.40 -19.84
CA LEU A 4 -11.27 -8.85 -18.54
C LEU A 4 -9.75 -8.75 -18.39
N VAL A 5 -9.28 -7.60 -17.91
CA VAL A 5 -7.90 -7.39 -17.48
C VAL A 5 -7.96 -6.74 -16.10
N LEU A 6 -7.26 -7.34 -15.13
CA LEU A 6 -7.17 -6.84 -13.76
C LEU A 6 -5.72 -6.41 -13.51
N PHE A 7 -5.55 -5.23 -12.94
CA PHE A 7 -4.23 -4.68 -12.65
C PHE A 7 -4.00 -4.60 -11.14
N ASP A 8 -2.84 -5.09 -10.72
CA ASP A 8 -2.23 -4.65 -9.48
C ASP A 8 -1.69 -3.21 -9.65
N ILE A 9 -1.38 -2.52 -8.54
CA ILE A 9 -0.94 -1.10 -8.56
C ILE A 9 0.57 -1.00 -8.33
N ASP A 10 1.03 -1.31 -7.12
CA ASP A 10 2.42 -1.07 -6.69
C ASP A 10 3.40 -2.00 -7.41
N GLY A 11 4.38 -1.43 -8.09
CA GLY A 11 5.34 -2.17 -8.90
C GLY A 11 4.78 -2.67 -10.24
N THR A 12 3.47 -2.52 -10.47
CA THR A 12 2.79 -2.88 -11.73
C THR A 12 2.45 -1.64 -12.56
N LEU A 13 1.60 -0.75 -12.05
CA LEU A 13 1.21 0.49 -12.73
C LEU A 13 2.12 1.66 -12.34
N VAL A 14 2.49 1.74 -11.06
CA VAL A 14 3.30 2.83 -10.52
C VAL A 14 4.34 2.31 -9.54
N ARG A 15 5.42 3.06 -9.36
CA ARG A 15 6.39 2.89 -8.29
C ARG A 15 6.35 4.14 -7.42
N THR A 16 6.01 3.98 -6.15
CA THR A 16 5.76 5.08 -5.20
C THR A 16 6.97 5.36 -4.30
N GLY A 17 8.15 4.84 -4.63
CA GLY A 17 9.36 5.04 -3.81
C GLY A 17 9.24 4.47 -2.38
N HIS A 18 8.49 3.38 -2.20
CA HIS A 18 8.18 2.80 -0.89
C HIS A 18 7.30 3.69 0.01
N ALA A 19 6.52 4.63 -0.55
CA ALA A 19 5.64 5.50 0.24
C ALA A 19 4.66 4.72 1.13
N GLY A 20 4.07 3.64 0.60
CA GLY A 20 3.15 2.77 1.35
C GLY A 20 3.80 2.20 2.61
N THR A 21 4.97 1.57 2.48
CA THR A 21 5.67 0.97 3.64
C THR A 21 6.15 2.03 4.63
N GLN A 22 6.59 3.20 4.16
CA GLN A 22 6.95 4.33 5.03
C GLN A 22 5.75 4.87 5.80
N ALA A 23 4.59 5.04 5.15
CA ALA A 23 3.36 5.46 5.80
C ALA A 23 2.90 4.43 6.84
N PHE A 24 3.01 3.15 6.52
CA PHE A 24 2.73 2.05 7.43
C PHE A 24 3.59 2.13 8.71
N ALA A 25 4.91 2.30 8.54
CA ALA A 25 5.87 2.50 9.64
C ALA A 25 5.55 3.74 10.46
N LYS A 26 5.24 4.84 9.79
CA LYS A 26 4.91 6.08 10.46
C LYS A 26 3.65 5.94 11.31
N THR A 27 2.61 5.29 10.80
CA THR A 27 1.36 5.04 11.55
C THR A 27 1.61 4.20 12.80
N PHE A 28 2.31 3.06 12.68
CA PHE A 28 2.64 2.25 13.86
C PHE A 28 3.43 3.05 14.91
N ALA A 29 4.43 3.82 14.47
CA ALA A 29 5.24 4.62 15.36
C ALA A 29 4.46 5.76 16.05
N THR A 30 3.55 6.44 15.34
CA THR A 30 2.85 7.62 15.88
C THR A 30 1.55 7.31 16.59
N GLU A 31 0.80 6.31 16.12
CA GLU A 31 -0.55 6.00 16.64
C GLU A 31 -0.53 4.89 17.71
N PHE A 32 0.43 3.98 17.62
CA PHE A 32 0.52 2.80 18.49
C PHE A 32 1.83 2.73 19.29
N ASN A 33 2.71 3.72 19.18
CA ASN A 33 4.03 3.76 19.81
C ASN A 33 4.89 2.51 19.50
N ALA A 34 4.67 1.91 18.33
CA ALA A 34 5.28 0.66 17.87
C ALA A 34 6.37 0.96 16.84
N LYS A 35 7.64 1.03 17.26
CA LYS A 35 8.75 1.52 16.42
C LYS A 35 9.49 0.43 15.63
N ASN A 36 9.46 -0.82 16.08
CA ASN A 36 10.36 -1.88 15.60
C ASN A 36 9.65 -3.10 14.99
N GLY A 37 8.36 -2.96 14.65
CA GLY A 37 7.50 -4.11 14.29
C GLY A 37 7.47 -4.50 12.82
N LEU A 38 8.05 -3.71 11.92
CA LEU A 38 7.85 -3.86 10.48
C LEU A 38 9.03 -4.44 9.71
N ASP A 39 10.23 -4.49 10.29
CA ASP A 39 11.45 -4.89 9.58
C ASP A 39 11.42 -6.34 9.08
N LYS A 40 10.55 -7.18 9.67
CA LYS A 40 10.37 -8.59 9.30
C LYS A 40 9.14 -8.82 8.42
N MET A 41 8.32 -7.80 8.18
CA MET A 41 7.08 -7.94 7.43
C MET A 41 7.36 -7.98 5.93
N ARG A 42 6.79 -8.98 5.26
CA ARG A 42 6.79 -9.07 3.79
C ARG A 42 5.55 -8.37 3.27
N PHE A 43 5.73 -7.26 2.56
CA PHE A 43 4.64 -6.42 2.05
C PHE A 43 4.08 -6.86 0.71
N ALA A 44 4.92 -7.39 -0.19
CA ALA A 44 4.54 -7.64 -1.58
C ALA A 44 3.38 -8.65 -1.72
N GLY A 45 2.37 -8.28 -2.53
CA GLY A 45 1.25 -9.15 -2.90
C GLY A 45 0.23 -9.43 -1.80
N ARG A 46 0.18 -8.59 -0.76
CA ARG A 46 -0.68 -8.78 0.41
C ARG A 46 -1.69 -7.66 0.55
N THR A 47 -2.81 -7.98 1.20
CA THR A 47 -3.81 -6.97 1.53
C THR A 47 -3.34 -6.15 2.74
N ASP A 48 -3.64 -4.85 2.74
CA ASP A 48 -3.32 -3.96 3.86
C ASP A 48 -3.88 -4.50 5.18
N PHE A 49 -5.12 -5.01 5.19
CA PHE A 49 -5.69 -5.64 6.39
C PHE A 49 -4.84 -6.79 6.94
N SER A 50 -4.29 -7.64 6.05
CA SER A 50 -3.45 -8.75 6.49
C SER A 50 -2.12 -8.26 7.08
N LEU A 51 -1.57 -7.18 6.53
CA LEU A 51 -0.35 -6.55 7.03
C LEU A 51 -0.62 -5.88 8.38
N VAL A 52 -1.72 -5.14 8.52
CA VAL A 52 -2.04 -4.42 9.76
C VAL A 52 -2.24 -5.40 10.89
N ARG A 53 -2.93 -6.52 10.61
CA ARG A 53 -3.12 -7.61 11.58
C ARG A 53 -1.79 -8.21 12.04
N GLU A 54 -0.87 -8.48 11.13
CA GLU A 54 0.46 -8.98 11.49
C GLU A 54 1.26 -7.95 12.28
N GLY A 55 1.22 -6.68 11.88
CA GLY A 55 1.85 -5.59 12.63
C GLY A 55 1.29 -5.46 14.04
N PHE A 56 -0.02 -5.61 14.23
CA PHE A 56 -0.65 -5.66 15.55
C PHE A 56 -0.15 -6.85 16.38
N GLN A 57 -0.10 -8.05 15.79
CA GLN A 57 0.39 -9.26 16.46
C GLN A 57 1.86 -9.11 16.90
N HIS A 58 2.72 -8.54 16.07
CA HIS A 58 4.13 -8.33 16.40
C HIS A 58 4.39 -7.31 17.51
N ASN A 59 3.41 -6.44 17.82
CA ASN A 59 3.54 -5.38 18.82
C ASN A 59 2.57 -5.56 19.99
N ASP A 60 1.99 -6.75 20.17
CA ASP A 60 1.02 -7.06 21.23
C ASP A 60 -0.18 -6.11 21.28
N ILE A 61 -0.62 -5.62 20.11
CA ILE A 61 -1.79 -4.76 19.96
C ILE A 61 -3.01 -5.63 19.63
N PRO A 62 -4.14 -5.47 20.34
CA PRO A 62 -5.38 -6.17 19.98
C PRO A 62 -5.88 -5.76 18.59
N ALA A 63 -6.13 -6.74 17.72
CA ALA A 63 -6.64 -6.52 16.36
C ALA A 63 -8.17 -6.28 16.35
N THR A 64 -8.63 -5.28 17.10
CA THR A 64 -10.05 -4.89 17.19
C THR A 64 -10.46 -3.95 16.05
N PRO A 65 -11.75 -3.88 15.69
CA PRO A 65 -12.24 -2.95 14.68
C PRO A 65 -11.81 -1.49 14.93
N GLU A 66 -11.82 -1.04 16.18
CA GLU A 66 -11.44 0.32 16.58
C GLU A 66 -9.97 0.60 16.32
N ASN A 67 -9.08 -0.38 16.56
CA ASN A 67 -7.66 -0.23 16.24
C ASN A 67 -7.42 -0.26 14.73
N PHE A 68 -8.18 -1.04 13.96
CA PHE A 68 -8.11 -0.98 12.50
C PHE A 68 -8.56 0.39 11.96
N GLU A 69 -9.66 0.94 12.47
CA GLU A 69 -10.15 2.27 12.09
C GLU A 69 -9.10 3.35 12.36
N ARG A 70 -8.59 3.42 13.61
CA ARG A 70 -7.50 4.33 14.00
C ARG A 70 -6.27 4.18 13.12
N PHE A 71 -5.90 2.94 12.77
CA PHE A 71 -4.78 2.68 11.87
C PHE A 71 -5.03 3.26 10.49
N PHE A 72 -6.16 2.94 9.85
CA PHE A 72 -6.42 3.35 8.46
C PHE A 72 -6.63 4.85 8.32
N GLU A 73 -7.26 5.52 9.28
CA GLU A 73 -7.35 6.98 9.32
C GLU A 73 -5.96 7.63 9.34
N ARG A 74 -5.08 7.15 10.23
CA ARG A 74 -3.73 7.73 10.33
C ARG A 74 -2.83 7.32 9.16
N TYR A 75 -2.99 6.11 8.65
CA TYR A 75 -2.25 5.60 7.49
C TYR A 75 -2.54 6.38 6.23
N THR A 76 -3.80 6.65 5.91
CA THR A 76 -4.16 7.43 4.72
C THR A 76 -3.63 8.87 4.81
N PHE A 77 -3.68 9.49 5.99
CA PHE A 77 -3.04 10.79 6.23
C PHE A 77 -1.52 10.77 5.96
N TRP A 78 -0.79 9.79 6.51
CA TRP A 78 0.65 9.70 6.29
C TRP A 78 0.99 9.33 4.84
N LEU A 79 0.18 8.47 4.22
CA LEU A 79 0.37 8.06 2.84
C LEU A 79 0.27 9.26 1.89
N ASP A 80 -0.77 10.08 2.02
CA ASP A 80 -0.91 11.31 1.24
C ASP A 80 0.29 12.26 1.44
N HIS A 81 0.66 12.49 2.71
CA HIS A 81 1.78 13.38 3.04
C HIS A 81 3.12 12.89 2.49
N ILE A 82 3.36 11.58 2.51
CA ILE A 82 4.61 10.98 2.02
C ILE A 82 4.60 10.94 0.50
N LEU A 83 3.51 10.51 -0.14
CA LEU A 83 3.38 10.48 -1.60
C LEU A 83 3.66 11.85 -2.24
N ALA A 84 3.17 12.94 -1.64
CA ALA A 84 3.42 14.30 -2.10
C ALA A 84 4.91 14.68 -2.15
N ARG A 85 5.78 13.93 -1.46
CA ARG A 85 7.24 14.16 -1.38
C ARG A 85 8.05 13.00 -1.96
N SER A 86 7.40 11.90 -2.32
CA SER A 86 8.05 10.72 -2.89
C SER A 86 8.28 10.90 -4.38
N GLN A 87 9.38 10.32 -4.87
CA GLN A 87 9.57 10.11 -6.30
C GLN A 87 8.62 9.01 -6.76
N THR A 88 7.45 9.42 -7.24
CA THR A 88 6.45 8.53 -7.81
C THR A 88 6.57 8.53 -9.33
N GLU A 89 6.69 7.34 -9.91
CA GLU A 89 6.87 7.16 -11.34
C GLU A 89 5.88 6.14 -11.89
N ILE A 90 5.42 6.38 -13.11
CA ILE A 90 4.61 5.41 -13.86
C ILE A 90 5.55 4.34 -14.39
N CYS A 91 5.19 3.06 -14.23
CA CYS A 91 5.98 1.96 -14.76
C CYS A 91 6.08 2.07 -16.29
N ARG A 92 7.26 1.74 -16.84
CA ARG A 92 7.52 1.79 -18.29
C ARG A 92 6.50 0.92 -19.04
N GLY A 93 5.90 1.46 -20.10
CA GLY A 93 4.98 0.73 -20.96
C GLY A 93 3.51 0.75 -20.50
N VAL A 94 3.19 1.31 -19.33
CA VAL A 94 1.82 1.32 -18.80
C VAL A 94 0.88 2.08 -19.71
N TRP A 95 1.26 3.26 -20.18
CA TRP A 95 0.40 4.05 -21.08
C TRP A 95 0.20 3.38 -22.43
N GLU A 96 1.26 2.81 -23.01
CA GLU A 96 1.23 2.09 -24.27
C GLU A 96 0.31 0.86 -24.16
N MET A 97 0.46 0.08 -23.09
CA MET A 97 -0.38 -1.07 -22.80
C MET A 97 -1.85 -0.68 -22.63
N LEU A 98 -2.15 0.36 -21.83
CA LEU A 98 -3.52 0.82 -21.62
C LEU A 98 -4.18 1.28 -22.92
N ARG A 99 -3.45 2.02 -23.78
CA ARG A 99 -3.93 2.43 -25.11
C ARG A 99 -4.17 1.23 -26.02
N ALA A 100 -3.27 0.26 -26.03
CA ALA A 100 -3.42 -0.96 -26.83
C ALA A 100 -4.66 -1.76 -26.41
N LEU A 101 -4.88 -1.93 -25.10
CA LEU A 101 -6.06 -2.62 -24.56
C LEU A 101 -7.36 -1.88 -24.91
N GLN A 102 -7.38 -0.55 -24.85
CA GLN A 102 -8.54 0.26 -25.25
C GLN A 102 -8.87 0.14 -26.74
N SER A 103 -7.88 -0.17 -27.58
CA SER A 103 -8.07 -0.34 -29.03
C SER A 103 -8.56 -1.73 -29.43
N LEU A 104 -8.67 -2.67 -28.49
CA LEU A 104 -9.14 -4.03 -28.80
C LEU A 104 -10.62 -4.00 -29.22
N PRO A 105 -11.01 -4.83 -30.21
CA PRO A 105 -12.42 -5.01 -30.57
C PRO A 105 -13.23 -5.47 -29.36
N ARG A 106 -14.41 -4.87 -29.16
CA ARG A 106 -15.36 -5.26 -28.12
C ARG A 106 -16.06 -6.58 -28.44
#